data_AF-A0A1A8UB74-F1
#
_entry.id   AF-A0A1A8UB74-F1
#
_cell.length_a   1.000
_cell.length_b   1.000
_cell.length_c   1.000
_cell.angle_alpha   90.00
_cell.angle_beta   90.00
_cell.angle_gamma   90.00
#
_symmetry.space_group_name_H-M   'P 1'
#
loop_
_entity.id
_entity.type
_entity.pdbx_description
1 polymer ?
#
loop_
_entity_poly.entity_id
_entity_poly.type
_entity_poly.pdbx_seq_one_letter_code
_entity_poly.pdbx_strand_id
1 'polypeptide(L)'
;ECSQQLDLKKLLSVSMDGPNVNWKFLELLQEELREQYEGRQLIVVGSCGLHTLHNACKGGFSVWRLEKVLKAMHVLFHNVPARREDFITLTASAKFPLAFCSHRWLENLPVAERALEMWASLTMYLDAVRTRKLPNPGTASFDTLETAQKDPLILAKLHFYIAVTRTFAPFLTRYQTDEPVMPFLATDLAELMKSVLRRFVKREILKDISPLQLVKLDVGDKNNW
;
A
#
# COMPACT_ATOMS: atom_id res chain seq x y z
N GLU A 1 6.66 -3.33 32.67
CA GLU A 1 7.43 -4.59 32.61
C GLU A 1 8.40 -4.66 31.42
N CYS A 2 8.04 -4.34 30.17
CA CYS A 2 8.99 -4.34 29.03
C CYS A 2 10.14 -3.32 29.10
N SER A 3 10.03 -2.22 29.85
CA SER A 3 11.08 -1.20 29.98
C SER A 3 12.10 -1.47 31.09
N GLN A 4 11.82 -2.38 32.04
CA GLN A 4 12.70 -2.61 33.20
C GLN A 4 14.06 -3.25 32.83
N GLN A 5 14.19 -3.75 31.59
CA GLN A 5 15.43 -4.34 31.08
C GLN A 5 16.24 -3.40 30.17
N LEU A 6 15.72 -2.20 29.85
CA LEU A 6 16.38 -1.25 28.96
C LEU A 6 17.24 -0.26 29.76
N ASP A 7 18.55 -0.28 29.50
CA ASP A 7 19.46 0.75 30.00
C ASP A 7 19.23 2.05 29.23
N LEU A 8 18.40 2.94 29.78
CA LEU A 8 18.05 4.21 29.17
C LEU A 8 19.26 5.12 28.93
N LYS A 9 20.36 4.93 29.68
CA LYS A 9 21.65 5.63 29.41
C LYS A 9 22.33 5.15 28.14
N LYS A 10 21.88 4.07 27.52
CA LYS A 10 22.42 3.56 26.25
C LYS A 10 21.44 3.75 25.10
N LEU A 11 20.26 4.32 25.37
CA LEU A 11 19.30 4.62 24.32
C LEU A 11 19.86 5.68 23.37
N LEU A 12 19.82 5.38 22.07
CA LEU A 12 20.35 6.23 21.00
C LEU A 12 19.23 6.97 20.27
N SER A 13 18.16 6.25 19.95
CA SER A 13 17.03 6.74 19.16
C SER A 13 15.80 5.87 19.45
N VAL A 14 14.62 6.40 19.14
CA VAL A 14 13.35 5.69 19.16
C VAL A 14 12.71 5.86 17.78
N SER A 15 12.36 4.74 17.13
CA SER A 15 11.66 4.73 15.85
C SER A 15 10.18 4.49 16.07
N MET A 16 9.34 5.35 15.50
CA MET A 16 7.88 5.31 15.65
C MET A 16 7.20 5.75 14.35
N ASP A 17 5.93 5.40 14.18
CA ASP A 17 5.05 6.00 13.17
C ASP A 17 4.67 7.45 13.55
N GLY A 18 4.02 8.14 12.61
CA GLY A 18 3.77 9.59 12.68
C GLY A 18 2.53 10.13 13.43
N PRO A 19 1.67 9.36 14.13
CA PRO A 19 0.58 9.94 14.91
C PRO A 19 1.06 10.92 15.99
N ASN A 20 0.26 11.96 16.28
CA ASN A 20 0.57 12.99 17.28
C ASN A 20 0.88 12.43 18.68
N VAL A 21 0.24 11.31 19.04
CA VAL A 21 0.47 10.64 20.33
C VAL A 21 1.92 10.12 20.46
N ASN A 22 2.52 9.66 19.36
CA ASN A 22 3.88 9.12 19.37
C ASN A 22 4.93 10.24 19.33
N TRP A 23 4.61 11.34 18.66
CA TRP A 23 5.38 12.59 18.81
C TRP A 23 5.34 13.10 20.24
N LYS A 24 4.17 13.12 20.88
CA LYS A 24 4.07 13.56 22.27
C LYS A 24 4.84 12.65 23.21
N PHE A 25 4.81 11.34 22.98
CA PHE A 25 5.66 10.40 23.72
C PHE A 25 7.15 10.72 23.55
N LEU A 26 7.62 10.99 22.32
CA LEU A 26 9.03 11.35 22.08
C LEU A 26 9.44 12.63 22.83
N GLU A 27 8.58 13.65 22.81
CA GLU A 27 8.80 14.90 23.55
C GLU A 27 8.98 14.64 25.04
N LEU A 28 8.04 13.91 25.65
CA LEU A 28 8.08 13.59 27.08
C LEU A 28 9.30 12.74 27.44
N LEU A 29 9.67 11.78 26.59
CA LEU A 29 10.86 10.96 26.78
C LEU A 29 12.15 11.80 26.69
N GLN A 30 12.23 12.76 25.76
CA GLN A 30 13.37 13.67 25.65
C GLN A 30 13.49 14.59 26.87
N GLU A 31 12.37 15.05 27.44
CA GLU A 31 12.34 15.84 28.68
C GLU A 31 12.86 15.00 29.85
N GLU A 32 12.33 13.78 30.04
CA GLU A 32 12.74 12.88 31.12
C GLU A 32 14.22 12.51 31.02
N LEU A 33 14.71 12.19 29.82
CA LEU A 33 16.13 11.84 29.63
C LEU A 33 17.06 13.03 29.90
N ARG A 34 16.62 14.25 29.57
CA ARG A 34 17.37 15.47 29.84
C ARG A 34 17.50 15.74 31.33
N GLU A 35 16.41 15.54 32.08
CA GLU A 35 16.37 15.74 33.53
C GLU A 35 17.17 14.67 34.29
N GLN A 36 17.05 13.40 33.90
CA GLN A 36 17.65 12.27 34.63
C GLN A 36 19.11 11.98 34.23
N TYR A 37 19.54 12.36 33.03
CA TYR A 37 20.83 11.96 32.46
C TYR A 37 21.64 13.13 31.89
N GLU A 38 21.85 14.16 32.71
CA GLU A 38 22.81 15.25 32.44
C GLU A 38 22.60 15.94 31.08
N GLY A 39 21.34 16.21 30.71
CA GLY A 39 21.02 16.92 29.48
C GLY A 39 21.05 16.07 28.20
N ARG A 40 21.15 14.74 28.32
CA ARG A 40 21.16 13.82 27.18
C ARG A 40 19.92 13.95 26.30
N GLN A 41 20.10 13.80 24.99
CA GLN A 41 19.03 13.77 24.00
C GLN A 41 19.18 12.58 23.06
N LEU A 42 18.04 12.06 22.62
CA LEU A 42 17.96 11.05 21.58
C LEU A 42 18.15 11.65 20.19
N ILE A 43 18.72 10.87 19.28
CA ILE A 43 18.78 11.20 17.85
C ILE A 43 17.37 11.04 17.28
N VAL A 44 16.77 12.15 16.85
CA VAL A 44 15.46 12.20 16.21
C VAL A 44 15.64 12.13 14.70
N VAL A 45 15.26 10.99 14.11
CA VAL A 45 15.35 10.74 12.66
C VAL A 45 14.02 10.93 11.92
N GLY A 46 12.99 11.36 12.64
CA GLY A 46 11.64 11.53 12.11
C GLY A 46 10.72 10.33 12.38
N SER A 47 9.54 10.36 11.77
CA SER A 47 8.59 9.23 11.79
C SER A 47 8.90 8.21 10.70
N CYS A 48 8.31 7.02 10.82
CA CYS A 48 8.45 5.92 9.88
C CYS A 48 8.15 6.33 8.43
N GLY A 49 9.18 6.38 7.58
CA GLY A 49 9.06 6.75 6.17
C GLY A 49 8.21 5.79 5.33
N LEU A 50 8.08 4.52 5.75
CA LEU A 50 7.25 3.54 5.05
C LEU A 50 5.76 3.90 5.11
N HIS A 51 5.28 4.41 6.25
CA HIS A 51 3.89 4.85 6.37
C HIS A 51 3.57 5.99 5.39
N THR A 52 4.51 6.91 5.16
CA THR A 52 4.38 7.97 4.16
C THR A 52 4.22 7.39 2.75
N LEU A 53 4.99 6.36 2.39
CA LEU A 53 4.86 5.69 1.08
C LEU A 53 3.53 4.97 0.90
N HIS A 54 3.05 4.27 1.93
CA HIS A 54 1.72 3.65 1.90
C HIS A 54 0.61 4.67 1.70
N ASN A 55 0.69 5.80 2.42
CA ASN A 55 -0.28 6.89 2.31
C ASN A 55 -0.19 7.60 0.95
N ALA A 56 1.01 7.80 0.41
CA ALA A 56 1.21 8.38 -0.92
C ALA A 56 0.62 7.49 -2.01
N CYS A 57 0.86 6.17 -1.94
CA CYS A 57 0.26 5.20 -2.84
C CYS A 57 -1.28 5.22 -2.75
N LYS A 58 -1.83 5.20 -1.53
CA LYS A 58 -3.28 5.37 -1.31
C LYS A 58 -3.81 6.66 -1.97
N GLY A 59 -3.12 7.78 -1.78
CA GLY A 59 -3.49 9.06 -2.36
C GLY A 59 -3.54 8.99 -3.90
N GLY A 60 -2.47 8.50 -4.52
CA GLY A 60 -2.34 8.39 -5.98
C GLY A 60 -3.40 7.51 -6.64
N PHE A 61 -3.89 6.48 -5.96
CA PHE A 61 -4.88 5.54 -6.49
C PHE A 61 -6.33 5.81 -6.06
N SER A 62 -6.55 6.79 -5.18
CA SER A 62 -7.87 7.09 -4.59
C SER A 62 -8.97 7.37 -5.62
N VAL A 63 -8.63 7.97 -6.76
CA VAL A 63 -9.57 8.31 -7.85
C VAL A 63 -10.19 7.05 -8.46
N TRP A 64 -9.43 5.96 -8.57
CA TRP A 64 -9.90 4.71 -9.19
C TRP A 64 -10.71 3.83 -8.25
N ARG A 65 -10.68 4.10 -6.94
CA ARG A 65 -11.43 3.36 -5.92
C ARG A 65 -11.21 1.83 -5.97
N LEU A 66 -10.01 1.39 -6.39
CA LEU A 66 -9.66 -0.03 -6.53
C LEU A 66 -9.83 -0.78 -5.20
N GLU A 67 -9.61 -0.10 -4.07
CA GLU A 67 -9.81 -0.67 -2.74
C GLU A 67 -11.25 -1.14 -2.51
N LYS A 68 -12.25 -0.48 -3.11
CA LYS A 68 -13.65 -0.90 -2.99
C LYS A 68 -13.88 -2.19 -3.75
N VAL A 69 -13.34 -2.30 -4.96
CA VAL A 69 -13.45 -3.51 -5.80
C VAL A 69 -12.74 -4.68 -5.13
N LEU A 70 -11.49 -4.52 -4.71
CA LEU A 70 -10.71 -5.58 -4.06
C LEU A 70 -11.35 -6.06 -2.74
N LYS A 71 -11.87 -5.13 -1.92
CA LYS A 71 -12.64 -5.50 -0.72
C LYS A 71 -13.94 -6.23 -1.06
N ALA A 72 -14.69 -5.74 -2.04
CA ALA A 72 -15.95 -6.33 -2.46
C ALA A 72 -15.76 -7.77 -2.95
N MET A 73 -14.69 -8.04 -3.71
CA MET A 73 -14.33 -9.40 -4.13
C MET A 73 -14.16 -10.32 -2.92
N HIS A 74 -13.39 -9.89 -1.91
CA HIS A 74 -13.19 -10.71 -0.71
C HIS A 74 -14.50 -10.92 0.06
N VAL A 75 -15.22 -9.84 0.37
CA VAL A 75 -16.46 -9.88 1.16
C VAL A 75 -17.55 -10.73 0.49
N LEU A 76 -17.61 -10.74 -0.85
CA LEU A 76 -18.58 -11.57 -1.57
C LEU A 76 -18.42 -13.07 -1.25
N PHE A 77 -17.21 -13.57 -1.04
CA PHE A 77 -16.97 -15.00 -0.78
C PHE A 77 -16.54 -15.31 0.66
N HIS A 78 -16.25 -14.29 1.48
CA HIS A 78 -15.80 -14.46 2.84
C HIS A 78 -16.92 -15.02 3.73
N ASN A 79 -16.64 -16.14 4.42
CA ASN A 79 -17.58 -16.82 5.32
C ASN A 79 -18.96 -17.16 4.73
N VAL A 80 -19.04 -17.37 3.40
CA VAL A 80 -20.29 -17.79 2.75
C VAL A 80 -20.09 -19.08 1.93
N PRO A 81 -20.23 -20.27 2.57
CA PRO A 81 -19.97 -21.56 1.93
C PRO A 81 -20.79 -21.81 0.66
N ALA A 82 -22.10 -21.53 0.68
CA ALA A 82 -22.98 -21.75 -0.47
C ALA A 82 -22.51 -21.00 -1.73
N ARG A 83 -22.14 -19.71 -1.59
CA ARG A 83 -21.62 -18.94 -2.73
C ARG A 83 -20.27 -19.45 -3.24
N ARG A 84 -19.43 -19.98 -2.35
CA ARG A 84 -18.14 -20.59 -2.73
C ARG A 84 -18.36 -21.89 -3.50
N GLU A 85 -19.32 -22.70 -3.07
CA GLU A 85 -19.72 -23.92 -3.76
C GLU A 85 -20.30 -23.62 -5.15
N ASP A 86 -21.22 -22.66 -5.25
CA ASP A 86 -21.75 -22.18 -6.55
C ASP A 86 -20.62 -21.71 -7.47
N PHE A 87 -19.69 -20.92 -6.95
CA PHE A 87 -18.54 -20.41 -7.70
C PHE A 87 -17.63 -21.54 -8.21
N ILE A 88 -17.28 -22.50 -7.36
CA ILE A 88 -16.43 -23.65 -7.74
C ILE A 88 -17.14 -24.48 -8.81
N THR A 89 -18.42 -24.78 -8.60
CA THR A 89 -19.22 -25.61 -9.51
C THR A 89 -19.34 -24.95 -10.89
N LEU A 90 -19.56 -23.64 -10.92
CA LEU A 90 -19.72 -22.88 -12.16
C LEU A 90 -18.38 -22.70 -12.90
N THR A 91 -17.30 -22.40 -12.18
CA THR A 91 -16.05 -21.92 -12.78
C THR A 91 -14.92 -22.97 -12.82
N ALA A 92 -15.13 -24.12 -12.17
CA ALA A 92 -14.11 -25.14 -11.89
C ALA A 92 -12.85 -24.61 -11.16
N SER A 93 -12.95 -23.46 -10.49
CA SER A 93 -11.84 -22.80 -9.80
C SER A 93 -12.10 -22.73 -8.29
N ALA A 94 -11.12 -23.17 -7.50
CA ALA A 94 -11.10 -23.02 -6.04
C ALA A 94 -10.24 -21.85 -5.56
N LYS A 95 -9.84 -20.94 -6.47
CA LYS A 95 -9.10 -19.73 -6.10
C LYS A 95 -10.08 -18.65 -5.63
N PHE A 96 -9.79 -18.07 -4.46
CA PHE A 96 -10.64 -17.03 -3.84
C PHE A 96 -9.87 -15.73 -3.60
N PRO A 97 -10.57 -14.58 -3.45
CA PRO A 97 -9.91 -13.29 -3.30
C PRO A 97 -9.25 -13.15 -1.93
N LEU A 98 -8.11 -12.47 -1.89
CA LEU A 98 -7.39 -12.17 -0.66
C LEU A 98 -7.96 -10.93 0.03
N ALA A 99 -7.76 -10.83 1.35
CA ALA A 99 -8.21 -9.67 2.12
C ALA A 99 -7.35 -8.44 1.82
N PHE A 100 -7.99 -7.29 1.62
CA PHE A 100 -7.31 -6.02 1.36
C PHE A 100 -7.01 -5.25 2.66
N CYS A 101 -5.76 -4.86 2.88
CA CYS A 101 -5.34 -4.06 4.03
C CYS A 101 -5.39 -2.54 3.71
N SER A 102 -6.25 -1.79 4.40
CA SER A 102 -6.49 -0.37 4.08
C SER A 102 -5.35 0.57 4.45
N HIS A 103 -4.44 0.13 5.31
CA HIS A 103 -3.34 0.96 5.82
C HIS A 103 -2.00 0.58 5.19
N ARG A 104 -1.93 -0.58 4.53
CA ARG A 104 -0.72 -1.11 3.90
C ARG A 104 -0.89 -1.26 2.39
N TRP A 105 -1.11 -0.14 1.70
CA TRP A 105 -1.43 -0.14 0.27
C TRP A 105 -0.40 -0.84 -0.63
N LEU A 106 0.90 -0.65 -0.39
CA LEU A 106 1.95 -1.32 -1.15
C LEU A 106 2.04 -2.84 -0.90
N GLU A 107 1.57 -3.33 0.25
CA GLU A 107 1.54 -4.78 0.57
C GLU A 107 0.37 -5.51 -0.09
N ASN A 108 -0.61 -4.80 -0.67
CA ASN A 108 -1.74 -5.42 -1.37
C ASN A 108 -1.42 -5.87 -2.80
N LEU A 109 -0.14 -5.91 -3.21
CA LEU A 109 0.26 -6.45 -4.52
C LEU A 109 -0.32 -7.86 -4.78
N PRO A 110 -0.17 -8.85 -3.85
CA PRO A 110 -0.75 -10.18 -4.06
C PRO A 110 -2.29 -10.17 -4.13
N VAL A 111 -2.94 -9.21 -3.47
CA VAL A 111 -4.41 -9.06 -3.49
C VAL A 111 -4.87 -8.66 -4.90
N ALA A 112 -4.19 -7.71 -5.53
CA ALA A 112 -4.49 -7.27 -6.88
C ALA A 112 -4.12 -8.34 -7.94
N GLU A 113 -3.00 -9.04 -7.76
CA GLU A 113 -2.61 -10.15 -8.63
C GLU A 113 -3.65 -11.29 -8.59
N ARG A 114 -4.12 -11.66 -7.39
CA ARG A 114 -5.22 -12.62 -7.23
C ARG A 114 -6.51 -12.13 -7.88
N ALA A 115 -6.82 -10.84 -7.75
CA ALA A 115 -8.01 -10.26 -8.37
C ALA A 115 -7.97 -10.34 -9.90
N LEU A 116 -6.82 -10.06 -10.52
CA LEU A 116 -6.63 -10.23 -11.96
C LEU A 116 -6.75 -11.69 -12.39
N GLU A 117 -6.06 -12.59 -11.69
CA GLU A 117 -6.09 -14.03 -11.95
C GLU A 117 -7.52 -14.58 -11.95
N MET A 118 -8.35 -14.09 -11.02
CA MET A 118 -9.73 -14.53 -10.85
C MET A 118 -10.75 -13.78 -11.71
N TRP A 119 -10.36 -12.73 -12.43
CA TRP A 119 -11.32 -11.80 -13.01
C TRP A 119 -12.30 -12.47 -14.00
N ALA A 120 -11.80 -13.39 -14.81
CA ALA A 120 -12.64 -14.16 -15.76
C ALA A 120 -13.67 -15.04 -15.04
N SER A 121 -13.24 -15.80 -14.01
CA SER A 121 -14.13 -16.63 -13.19
C SER A 121 -15.15 -15.79 -12.43
N LEU A 122 -14.75 -14.62 -11.91
CA LEU A 122 -15.67 -13.68 -11.26
C LEU A 122 -16.73 -13.18 -12.26
N THR A 123 -16.31 -12.77 -13.46
CA THR A 123 -17.22 -12.32 -14.52
C THR A 123 -18.26 -13.38 -14.85
N MET A 124 -17.84 -14.64 -14.99
CA MET A 124 -18.74 -15.78 -15.22
C MET A 124 -19.76 -15.93 -14.07
N TYR A 125 -19.33 -15.81 -12.82
CA TYR A 125 -20.21 -15.86 -11.65
C TYR A 125 -21.22 -14.71 -11.63
N LEU A 126 -20.79 -13.47 -11.87
CA LEU A 126 -21.68 -12.30 -11.93
C LEU A 126 -22.71 -12.46 -13.07
N ASP A 127 -22.30 -12.97 -14.23
CA ASP A 127 -23.20 -13.22 -15.36
C ASP A 127 -24.22 -14.32 -15.05
N ALA A 128 -23.82 -15.38 -14.32
CA ALA A 128 -24.74 -16.44 -13.89
C ALA A 128 -25.80 -15.93 -12.91
N VAL A 129 -25.42 -15.04 -11.98
CA VAL A 129 -26.38 -14.36 -11.10
C VAL A 129 -27.31 -13.45 -11.90
N ARG A 130 -26.77 -12.63 -12.81
CA ARG A 130 -27.57 -11.74 -13.68
C ARG A 130 -28.58 -12.50 -14.55
N THR A 131 -28.16 -13.64 -15.08
CA THR A 131 -29.02 -14.52 -15.89
C THR A 131 -29.93 -15.43 -15.06
N ARG A 132 -29.98 -15.22 -13.74
CA ARG A 132 -30.81 -15.96 -12.77
C ARG A 132 -30.52 -17.46 -12.71
N LYS A 133 -29.34 -17.89 -13.15
CA LYS A 133 -28.84 -19.26 -12.97
C LYS A 133 -28.38 -19.51 -11.53
N LEU A 134 -27.96 -18.45 -10.84
CA LEU A 134 -27.58 -18.46 -9.43
C LEU A 134 -28.40 -17.43 -8.63
N PRO A 135 -28.57 -17.62 -7.31
CA PRO A 135 -29.26 -16.67 -6.45
C PRO A 135 -28.54 -15.32 -6.42
N ASN A 136 -29.29 -14.23 -6.41
CA ASN A 136 -28.71 -12.91 -6.20
C ASN A 136 -28.33 -12.71 -4.72
N PRO A 137 -27.06 -12.38 -4.40
CA PRO A 137 -26.64 -12.13 -3.01
C PRO A 137 -27.32 -10.94 -2.34
N GLY A 138 -27.79 -9.94 -3.11
CA GLY A 138 -28.42 -8.73 -2.59
C GLY A 138 -27.49 -7.88 -1.72
N THR A 139 -26.17 -7.94 -1.94
CA THR A 139 -25.16 -7.25 -1.11
C THR A 139 -24.53 -6.07 -1.84
N ALA A 140 -24.16 -5.03 -1.10
CA ALA A 140 -23.41 -3.89 -1.65
C ALA A 140 -22.07 -4.29 -2.30
N SER A 141 -21.47 -5.42 -1.86
CA SER A 141 -20.29 -5.98 -2.51
C SER A 141 -20.61 -6.49 -3.92
N PHE A 142 -21.76 -7.13 -4.13
CA PHE A 142 -22.19 -7.58 -5.45
C PHE A 142 -22.41 -6.38 -6.38
N ASP A 143 -23.15 -5.35 -5.93
CA ASP A 143 -23.42 -4.13 -6.71
C ASP A 143 -22.12 -3.40 -7.12
N THR A 144 -21.14 -3.37 -6.21
CA THR A 144 -19.82 -2.79 -6.47
C THR A 144 -19.10 -3.55 -7.60
N LEU A 145 -19.19 -4.88 -7.62
CA LEU A 145 -18.53 -5.71 -8.63
C LEU A 145 -19.26 -5.65 -9.98
N GLU A 146 -20.59 -5.58 -9.99
CA GLU A 146 -21.35 -5.32 -11.22
C GLU A 146 -20.99 -3.97 -11.85
N THR A 147 -20.81 -2.94 -11.02
CA THR A 147 -20.36 -1.63 -11.50
C THR A 147 -18.94 -1.71 -12.06
N ALA A 148 -18.04 -2.43 -11.38
CA ALA A 148 -16.67 -2.61 -11.83
C ALA A 148 -16.58 -3.42 -13.14
N GLN A 149 -17.44 -4.42 -13.34
CA GLN A 149 -17.51 -5.22 -14.58
C GLN A 149 -17.88 -4.35 -15.80
N LYS A 150 -18.64 -3.27 -15.60
CA LYS A 150 -19.04 -2.32 -16.65
C LYS A 150 -17.96 -1.29 -16.98
N ASP A 151 -16.94 -1.14 -16.14
CA ASP A 151 -15.83 -0.23 -16.39
C ASP A 151 -14.84 -0.85 -17.39
N PRO A 152 -14.73 -0.34 -18.63
CA PRO A 152 -13.85 -0.93 -19.64
C PRO A 152 -12.37 -0.84 -19.26
N LEU A 153 -12.01 0.01 -18.28
CA LEU A 153 -10.64 0.22 -17.86
C LEU A 153 -10.28 -0.52 -16.57
N ILE A 154 -11.18 -1.30 -15.96
CA ILE A 154 -10.93 -1.92 -14.65
C ILE A 154 -9.68 -2.81 -14.64
N LEU A 155 -9.50 -3.64 -15.67
CA LEU A 155 -8.33 -4.49 -15.83
C LEU A 155 -7.05 -3.66 -16.05
N ALA A 156 -7.13 -2.60 -16.86
CA ALA A 156 -6.01 -1.70 -17.09
C ALA A 156 -5.59 -0.99 -15.79
N LYS A 157 -6.55 -0.53 -14.98
CA LYS A 157 -6.32 0.08 -13.66
C LYS A 157 -5.65 -0.90 -12.70
N LEU A 158 -6.10 -2.16 -12.65
CA LEU A 158 -5.48 -3.22 -11.84
C LEU A 158 -4.05 -3.53 -12.30
N HIS A 159 -3.82 -3.69 -13.60
CA HIS A 159 -2.48 -3.91 -14.16
C HIS A 159 -1.54 -2.75 -13.85
N PHE A 160 -2.02 -1.51 -14.00
CA PHE A 160 -1.22 -0.34 -13.69
C PHE A 160 -0.88 -0.26 -12.20
N TYR A 161 -1.86 -0.50 -11.32
CA TYR A 161 -1.62 -0.58 -9.88
C TYR A 161 -0.56 -1.62 -9.53
N ILE A 162 -0.67 -2.85 -10.04
CA ILE A 162 0.31 -3.92 -9.86
C ILE A 162 1.68 -3.50 -10.38
N ALA A 163 1.74 -2.89 -11.56
CA ALA A 163 3.00 -2.47 -12.15
C ALA A 163 3.69 -1.42 -11.29
N VAL A 164 2.93 -0.47 -10.72
CA VAL A 164 3.47 0.55 -9.81
C VAL A 164 3.90 -0.07 -8.49
N THR A 165 3.03 -0.81 -7.79
CA THR A 165 3.37 -1.37 -6.47
C THR A 165 4.51 -2.37 -6.52
N ARG A 166 4.65 -3.14 -7.60
CA ARG A 166 5.79 -4.05 -7.80
C ARG A 166 7.13 -3.32 -7.83
N THR A 167 7.18 -2.06 -8.30
CA THR A 167 8.42 -1.24 -8.26
C THR A 167 8.85 -0.93 -6.82
N PHE A 168 7.94 -0.94 -5.84
CA PHE A 168 8.25 -0.69 -4.43
C PHE A 168 8.73 -1.94 -3.69
N ALA A 169 8.54 -3.15 -4.24
CA ALA A 169 8.83 -4.39 -3.52
C ALA A 169 10.28 -4.49 -3.01
N PRO A 170 11.34 -4.21 -3.82
CA PRO A 170 12.71 -4.26 -3.32
C PRO A 170 12.98 -3.24 -2.21
N PHE A 171 12.36 -2.06 -2.30
CA PHE A 171 12.47 -1.03 -1.28
C PHE A 171 11.81 -1.50 0.03
N LEU A 172 10.57 -2.00 -0.03
CA LEU A 172 9.89 -2.52 1.15
C LEU A 172 10.69 -3.65 1.81
N THR A 173 11.17 -4.62 1.03
CA THR A 173 11.99 -5.73 1.55
C THR A 173 13.25 -5.24 2.26
N ARG A 174 13.91 -4.19 1.76
CA ARG A 174 15.12 -3.63 2.39
C ARG A 174 14.81 -2.89 3.70
N TYR A 175 13.72 -2.12 3.72
CA TYR A 175 13.38 -1.22 4.84
C TYR A 175 12.44 -1.82 5.88
N GLN A 176 11.90 -3.01 5.65
CA GLN A 176 11.13 -3.80 6.63
C GLN A 176 12.01 -4.90 7.25
N THR A 177 13.18 -4.50 7.78
CA THR A 177 14.15 -5.40 8.44
C THR A 177 14.67 -4.75 9.71
N ASP A 178 15.30 -5.54 10.58
CA ASP A 178 15.96 -5.05 11.81
C ASP A 178 17.39 -4.54 11.53
N GLU A 179 17.86 -4.61 10.29
CA GLU A 179 19.18 -4.13 9.88
C GLU A 179 19.25 -2.59 9.92
N PRO A 180 20.43 -1.98 10.20
CA PRO A 180 20.60 -0.54 10.32
C PRO A 180 20.65 0.14 8.93
N VAL A 181 19.56 0.05 8.17
CA VAL A 181 19.47 0.53 6.78
C VAL A 181 19.09 2.01 6.65
N MET A 182 18.74 2.67 7.75
CA MET A 182 18.33 4.09 7.77
C MET A 182 19.29 5.03 7.03
N PRO A 183 20.63 4.92 7.14
CA PRO A 183 21.56 5.81 6.44
C PRO A 183 21.41 5.81 4.91
N PHE A 184 20.82 4.76 4.32
CA PHE A 184 20.62 4.63 2.88
C PHE A 184 19.26 5.16 2.40
N LEU A 185 18.35 5.50 3.33
CA LEU A 185 16.94 5.79 3.04
C LEU A 185 16.74 6.89 2.01
N ALA A 186 17.44 8.01 2.17
CA ALA A 186 17.29 9.16 1.28
C ALA A 186 17.72 8.84 -0.15
N THR A 187 18.86 8.14 -0.31
CA THR A 187 19.40 7.75 -1.62
C THR A 187 18.49 6.74 -2.31
N ASP A 188 18.09 5.69 -1.59
CA ASP A 188 17.23 4.64 -2.15
C ASP A 188 15.84 5.17 -2.50
N LEU A 189 15.31 6.11 -1.70
CA LEU A 189 14.03 6.75 -1.97
C LEU A 189 14.09 7.61 -3.24
N ALA A 190 15.19 8.35 -3.45
CA ALA A 190 15.38 9.13 -4.67
C ALA A 190 15.42 8.22 -5.92
N GLU A 191 16.11 7.09 -5.85
CA GLU A 191 16.15 6.13 -6.95
C GLU A 191 14.80 5.45 -7.20
N LEU A 192 14.07 5.09 -6.14
CA LEU A 192 12.70 4.58 -6.24
C LEU A 192 11.79 5.60 -6.94
N MET A 193 11.83 6.87 -6.52
CA MET A 193 11.04 7.94 -7.14
C MET A 193 11.39 8.12 -8.61
N LYS A 194 12.69 8.17 -8.97
CA LYS A 194 13.12 8.21 -10.38
C LYS A 194 12.57 7.01 -11.16
N SER A 195 12.60 5.80 -10.59
CA SER A 195 12.10 4.59 -11.24
C SER A 195 10.60 4.68 -11.56
N VAL A 196 9.79 5.22 -10.64
CA VAL A 196 8.36 5.46 -10.88
C VAL A 196 8.16 6.55 -11.92
N LEU A 197 8.85 7.68 -11.80
CA LEU A 197 8.69 8.85 -12.68
C LEU A 197 9.15 8.59 -14.11
N ARG A 198 10.11 7.69 -14.36
CA ARG A 198 10.56 7.30 -15.72
C ARG A 198 9.44 6.80 -16.63
N ARG A 199 8.27 6.46 -16.08
CA ARG A 199 7.08 6.06 -16.84
C ARG A 199 6.36 7.25 -17.49
N PHE A 200 6.56 8.46 -16.98
CA PHE A 200 5.79 9.67 -17.34
C PHE A 200 6.67 10.89 -17.61
N VAL A 201 7.89 10.93 -17.07
CA VAL A 201 8.81 12.05 -17.15
C VAL A 201 9.99 11.67 -18.04
N LYS A 202 10.39 12.59 -18.92
CA LYS A 202 11.50 12.40 -19.84
C LYS A 202 12.80 12.05 -19.12
N ARG A 203 13.61 11.18 -19.75
CA ARG A 203 14.84 10.64 -19.15
C ARG A 203 15.88 11.73 -18.92
N GLU A 204 15.98 12.70 -19.81
CA GLU A 204 16.90 13.84 -19.74
C GLU A 204 16.69 14.68 -18.48
N ILE A 205 15.45 14.81 -17.99
CA ILE A 205 15.14 15.56 -16.77
C ILE A 205 15.55 14.76 -15.54
N LEU A 206 15.39 13.44 -15.56
CA LEU A 206 15.65 12.57 -14.41
C LEU A 206 17.12 12.15 -14.26
N LYS A 207 17.94 12.30 -15.31
CA LYS A 207 19.31 11.75 -15.34
C LYS A 207 20.21 12.39 -14.28
N ASP A 208 20.21 13.72 -14.20
CA ASP A 208 21.13 14.49 -13.36
C ASP A 208 20.41 15.27 -12.24
N ILE A 209 19.17 14.88 -11.94
CA ILE A 209 18.35 15.53 -10.90
C ILE A 209 18.82 15.12 -9.50
N SER A 210 19.14 16.12 -8.67
CA SER A 210 19.42 15.91 -7.25
C SER A 210 18.15 15.58 -6.47
N PRO A 211 18.24 14.94 -5.28
CA PRO A 211 17.07 14.68 -4.44
C PRO A 211 16.25 15.95 -4.12
N LEU A 212 16.92 17.08 -3.88
CA LEU A 212 16.23 18.35 -3.60
C LEU A 212 15.46 18.88 -4.81
N GLN A 213 16.03 18.76 -6.01
CA GLN A 213 15.34 19.13 -7.25
C GLN A 213 14.19 18.16 -7.55
N LEU A 214 14.36 16.87 -7.25
CA LEU A 214 13.34 15.85 -7.44
C LEU A 214 12.08 16.13 -6.63
N VAL A 215 12.23 16.58 -5.37
CA VAL A 215 11.11 16.98 -4.51
C VAL A 215 10.36 18.20 -5.05
N LYS A 216 11.05 19.07 -5.80
CA LYS A 216 10.50 20.30 -6.39
C LYS A 216 10.07 20.14 -7.85
N LEU A 217 10.19 18.93 -8.42
CA LEU A 217 9.87 18.69 -9.81
C LEU A 217 8.36 18.87 -10.03
N ASP A 218 8.00 19.82 -10.89
CA ASP A 218 6.61 20.00 -11.30
C ASP A 218 6.23 18.93 -12.33
N VAL A 219 5.53 17.89 -11.87
CA VAL A 219 5.01 16.83 -12.73
C VAL A 219 3.82 17.26 -13.58
N GLY A 220 3.26 18.45 -13.35
CA GLY A 220 2.19 19.04 -14.15
C GLY A 220 2.68 19.81 -15.38
N ASP A 221 3.96 20.19 -15.43
CA ASP A 221 4.55 20.87 -16.59
C ASP A 221 4.69 19.89 -17.76
N LYS A 222 3.98 20.18 -18.84
CA LYS A 222 3.97 19.38 -20.07
C LYS A 222 5.33 19.29 -20.75
N ASN A 223 6.23 20.23 -20.50
CA ASN A 223 7.60 20.15 -21.02
C ASN A 223 8.35 18.94 -20.45
N ASN A 224 7.88 18.42 -19.31
CA ASN A 224 8.51 17.31 -18.60
C ASN A 224 8.11 15.92 -19.10
N TRP A 225 7.09 15.81 -19.96
CA TRP A 225 6.48 14.53 -20.37
C TRP A 225 7.00 14.01 -21.70
#